data_AF-A0A7K0G4W6-F1
#
_entry.id   AF-A0A7K0G4W6-F1
#
_cell.length_a   1.000
_cell.length_b   1.000
_cell.length_c   1.000
_cell.angle_alpha   90.00
_cell.angle_beta   90.00
_cell.angle_gamma   90.00
#
_symmetry.space_group_name_H-M   'P 1'
#
loop_
_entity.id
_entity.type
_entity.pdbx_description
1 polymer ?
#
loop_
_entity_poly.entity_id
_entity_poly.type
_entity_poly.pdbx_seq_one_letter_code
_entity_poly.pdbx_strand_id
1 'polypeptide(L)'
;MENRFKSLSIFEFQSKFPDELSCINYLSDLKWENGYICKKCSHAHYCKGNRFFDGQCTHCRYIESATSGTLFHNCKFSLLKAFYIIYYVSTNRNGISSTELSRKLELRQKTCWLFKQKVMKAMESSGKIPMEGKVDVDETYVGGQDDGIKGRKGGRKKIVVLGIEKQGKGVSRMYAKVIDSASKENLKGFMQHHIKNEAFVRTDKWARYKGMEKEFPNIIREKSEKKGKNFVELHRCIMMFKAWLRGAHHSVKHLQSYINEYTYRFNRHKMKEGIFENLITRMIKKPPHTYKMIIT
;
A
#
# COMPACT_ATOMS: atom_id res chain seq x y z
N MET A 1 13.86 16.81 21.27
CA MET A 1 12.82 16.70 20.22
C MET A 1 11.54 16.22 20.88
N GLU A 2 10.39 16.82 20.59
CA GLU A 2 9.13 16.36 21.23
C GLU A 2 8.80 14.92 20.82
N ASN A 3 8.46 14.06 21.79
CA ASN A 3 8.19 12.63 21.57
C ASN A 3 7.09 12.32 20.53
N ARG A 4 6.26 13.31 20.17
CA ARG A 4 5.23 13.19 19.13
C ARG A 4 5.77 13.26 17.70
N PHE A 5 6.98 13.76 17.50
CA PHE A 5 7.64 13.87 16.19
C PHE A 5 8.73 12.83 15.95
N LYS A 6 8.95 11.92 16.91
CA LYS A 6 9.93 10.84 16.77
C LYS A 6 9.58 9.99 15.55
N SER A 7 10.53 9.88 14.64
CA SER A 7 10.50 9.09 13.40
C SER A 7 11.94 8.91 12.91
N LEU A 8 12.18 7.92 12.05
CA LEU A 8 13.51 7.72 11.45
C LEU A 8 13.91 8.99 10.69
N SER A 9 14.90 9.71 11.21
CA SER A 9 15.43 10.91 10.59
C SER A 9 16.35 10.58 9.41
N ILE A 10 16.65 11.59 8.60
CA ILE A 10 17.55 11.42 7.45
C ILE A 10 18.98 11.06 7.90
N PHE A 11 19.44 11.64 9.00
CA PHE A 11 20.77 11.39 9.56
C PHE A 11 20.88 9.98 10.14
N GLU A 12 19.88 9.53 10.89
CA GLU A 12 19.83 8.14 11.38
C GLU A 12 19.76 7.14 10.22
N PHE A 13 18.97 7.45 9.18
CA PHE A 13 18.90 6.62 7.97
C PHE A 13 20.26 6.52 7.28
N GLN A 14 20.97 7.64 7.10
CA GLN A 14 22.30 7.69 6.49
C GLN A 14 23.35 6.97 7.31
N SER A 15 23.29 7.11 8.64
CA SER A 15 24.19 6.39 9.55
C SER A 15 23.95 4.87 9.51
N LYS A 16 22.69 4.44 9.39
CA LYS A 16 22.32 3.02 9.29
C LYS A 16 22.63 2.41 7.92
N PHE A 17 22.54 3.20 6.85
CA PHE A 17 22.76 2.76 5.47
C PHE A 17 23.72 3.71 4.74
N PRO A 18 25.03 3.67 5.08
CA PRO A 18 26.01 4.55 4.48
C PRO A 18 26.35 4.18 3.01
N ASP A 19 26.14 2.92 2.62
CA ASP A 19 26.59 2.40 1.33
C ASP A 19 25.71 1.25 0.78
N GLU A 20 26.05 0.74 -0.40
CA GLU A 20 25.37 -0.41 -1.01
C GLU A 20 25.48 -1.69 -0.16
N LEU A 21 26.64 -1.91 0.47
CA LEU A 21 26.95 -3.15 1.17
C LEU A 21 26.09 -3.31 2.42
N SER A 22 25.91 -2.24 3.19
CA SER A 22 25.01 -2.15 4.34
C SER A 22 23.55 -2.43 3.94
N CYS A 23 23.10 -1.92 2.79
CA CYS A 23 21.77 -2.23 2.26
C CYS A 23 21.63 -3.73 1.91
N ILE A 24 22.61 -4.32 1.21
CA ILE A 24 22.57 -5.74 0.84
C ILE A 24 22.60 -6.63 2.09
N ASN A 25 23.46 -6.32 3.05
CA ASN A 25 23.53 -7.04 4.33
C ASN A 25 22.17 -7.03 5.03
N TYR A 26 21.57 -5.85 5.17
CA TYR A 26 20.26 -5.70 5.80
C TYR A 26 19.16 -6.51 5.10
N LEU A 27 19.16 -6.57 3.76
CA LEU A 27 18.22 -7.42 3.02
C LEU A 27 18.50 -8.92 3.21
N SER A 28 19.77 -9.31 3.29
CA SER A 28 20.19 -10.70 3.54
C SER A 28 19.70 -11.18 4.90
N ASP A 29 19.96 -10.39 5.94
CA ASP A 29 19.56 -10.69 7.32
C ASP A 29 18.05 -10.88 7.41
N LEU A 30 17.25 -9.98 6.81
CA LEU A 30 15.79 -10.10 6.79
C LEU A 30 15.28 -11.29 5.97
N LYS A 31 15.95 -11.62 4.86
CA LYS A 31 15.51 -12.69 3.97
C LYS A 31 15.67 -14.06 4.59
N TRP A 32 16.77 -14.27 5.29
CA TRP A 32 17.10 -15.55 5.91
C TRP A 32 16.97 -15.52 7.44
N GLU A 33 16.20 -14.56 7.97
CA GLU A 33 15.92 -14.41 9.41
C GLU A 33 15.36 -15.69 10.05
N ASN A 34 14.62 -16.49 9.27
CA ASN A 34 14.01 -17.76 9.71
C ASN A 34 14.75 -18.99 9.13
N GLY A 35 16.00 -18.83 8.71
CA GLY A 35 16.81 -19.87 8.11
C GLY A 35 16.81 -19.86 6.57
N TYR A 36 17.84 -20.47 5.99
CA TYR A 36 17.97 -20.66 4.55
C TYR A 36 17.23 -21.93 4.12
N ILE A 37 16.44 -21.84 3.05
CA ILE A 37 15.88 -22.99 2.35
C ILE A 37 16.09 -22.78 0.86
N CYS A 38 16.82 -23.70 0.21
CA CYS A 38 17.11 -23.61 -1.21
C CYS A 38 15.82 -23.68 -2.04
N LYS A 39 15.54 -22.65 -2.84
CA LYS A 39 14.35 -22.63 -3.71
C LYS A 39 14.31 -23.69 -4.81
N LYS A 40 15.45 -24.35 -5.11
CA LYS A 40 15.54 -25.38 -6.15
C LYS A 40 15.42 -26.82 -5.63
N CYS A 41 15.93 -27.10 -4.42
CA CYS A 41 16.02 -28.47 -3.90
C CYS A 41 15.60 -28.61 -2.42
N SER A 42 15.11 -27.54 -1.80
CA SER A 42 14.66 -27.49 -0.41
C SER A 42 15.73 -27.80 0.65
N HIS A 43 17.00 -27.95 0.26
CA HIS A 43 18.10 -28.14 1.19
C HIS A 43 18.32 -26.92 2.09
N ALA A 44 18.59 -27.15 3.37
CA ALA A 44 18.65 -26.11 4.40
C ALA A 44 20.06 -25.52 4.62
N HIS A 45 21.11 -26.19 4.13
CA HIS A 45 22.48 -25.71 4.28
C HIS A 45 22.93 -24.88 3.09
N TYR A 46 23.70 -23.83 3.39
CA TYR A 46 24.29 -22.93 2.41
C TYR A 46 25.70 -22.51 2.83
N CYS A 47 26.49 -22.10 1.84
CA CYS A 47 27.77 -21.42 2.01
C CYS A 47 27.73 -20.04 1.33
N LYS A 48 28.81 -19.27 1.45
CA LYS A 48 28.95 -17.99 0.75
C LYS A 48 28.86 -18.22 -0.77
N GLY A 49 28.06 -17.40 -1.45
CA GLY A 49 28.00 -17.37 -2.91
C GLY A 49 29.06 -16.46 -3.54
N ASN A 50 28.83 -16.08 -4.80
CA ASN A 50 29.79 -15.29 -5.58
C ASN A 50 29.88 -13.82 -5.13
N ARG A 51 28.76 -13.21 -4.73
CA ARG A 51 28.73 -11.82 -4.24
C ARG A 51 28.59 -11.79 -2.73
N PHE A 52 28.92 -10.64 -2.13
CA PHE A 52 28.67 -10.40 -0.72
C PHE A 52 27.21 -10.67 -0.36
N PHE A 53 27.01 -11.47 0.68
CA PHE A 53 25.71 -11.87 1.22
C PHE A 53 24.82 -12.66 0.24
N ASP A 54 25.41 -13.29 -0.79
CA ASP A 54 24.74 -14.35 -1.52
C ASP A 54 24.77 -15.66 -0.71
N GLY A 55 23.68 -16.41 -0.76
CA GLY A 55 23.62 -17.77 -0.23
C GLY A 55 23.70 -18.80 -1.35
N GLN A 56 24.71 -19.67 -1.31
CA GLN A 56 24.84 -20.81 -2.23
C GLN A 56 24.45 -22.11 -1.55
N CYS A 57 23.49 -22.83 -2.11
CA CYS A 57 23.11 -24.16 -1.64
C CYS A 57 24.29 -25.13 -1.75
N THR A 58 24.61 -25.83 -0.65
CA THR A 58 25.71 -26.81 -0.61
C THR A 58 25.42 -28.09 -1.38
N HIS A 59 24.13 -28.41 -1.62
CA HIS A 59 23.70 -29.60 -2.36
C HIS A 59 23.65 -29.38 -3.87
N CYS A 60 22.79 -28.46 -4.35
CA CYS A 60 22.59 -28.25 -5.79
C CYS A 60 23.37 -27.08 -6.40
N ARG A 61 24.24 -26.43 -5.60
CA ARG A 61 25.07 -25.27 -5.99
C ARG A 61 24.31 -24.03 -6.46
N TYR A 62 22.98 -23.99 -6.31
CA TYR A 62 22.16 -22.82 -6.64
C TYR A 62 22.55 -21.61 -5.79
N ILE A 63 22.88 -20.50 -6.45
CA ILE A 63 23.21 -19.22 -5.82
C ILE A 63 21.97 -18.34 -5.79
N GLU A 64 21.66 -17.80 -4.63
CA GLU A 64 20.56 -16.87 -4.42
C GLU A 64 21.05 -15.59 -3.74
N SER A 65 20.77 -14.44 -4.36
CA SER A 65 21.07 -13.14 -3.79
C SER A 65 20.01 -12.66 -2.81
N ALA A 66 20.36 -11.72 -1.92
CA ALA A 66 19.43 -11.08 -0.99
C ALA A 66 18.19 -10.47 -1.67
N THR A 67 18.32 -9.99 -2.91
CA THR A 67 17.22 -9.38 -3.66
C THR A 67 16.37 -10.39 -4.44
N SER A 68 16.87 -11.61 -4.65
CA SER A 68 16.23 -12.60 -5.52
C SER A 68 14.89 -13.09 -4.98
N GLY A 69 13.88 -13.17 -5.85
CA GLY A 69 12.53 -13.60 -5.48
C GLY A 69 11.79 -12.63 -4.53
N THR A 70 12.25 -11.38 -4.43
CA THR A 70 11.60 -10.33 -3.64
C THR A 70 11.14 -9.18 -4.54
N LEU A 71 10.56 -8.12 -3.97
CA LEU A 71 10.30 -6.89 -4.73
C LEU A 71 11.58 -6.17 -5.19
N PHE A 72 12.74 -6.44 -4.57
CA PHE A 72 14.03 -5.95 -5.04
C PHE A 72 14.60 -6.75 -6.23
N HIS A 73 13.92 -7.82 -6.66
CA HIS A 73 14.41 -8.67 -7.74
C HIS A 73 14.65 -7.87 -9.03
N ASN A 74 15.81 -8.12 -9.64
CA ASN A 74 16.33 -7.42 -10.81
C ASN A 74 16.33 -5.88 -10.65
N CYS A 75 16.72 -5.38 -9.47
CA CYS A 75 17.04 -3.96 -9.30
C CYS A 75 18.28 -3.61 -10.13
N LYS A 76 18.10 -2.82 -11.19
CA LYS A 76 19.16 -2.43 -12.14
C LYS A 76 19.78 -1.06 -11.83
N PHE A 77 19.60 -0.57 -10.61
CA PHE A 77 20.18 0.68 -10.12
C PHE A 77 20.62 0.48 -8.67
N SER A 78 21.40 1.43 -8.16
CA SER A 78 21.89 1.49 -6.78
C SER A 78 20.82 1.08 -5.76
N LEU A 79 21.11 0.05 -4.96
CA LEU A 79 20.26 -0.40 -3.87
C LEU A 79 20.19 0.66 -2.77
N LEU A 80 21.25 1.44 -2.55
CA LEU A 80 21.24 2.58 -1.66
C LEU A 80 20.19 3.61 -2.10
N LYS A 81 20.18 3.99 -3.38
CA LYS A 81 19.13 4.85 -3.95
C LYS A 81 17.75 4.21 -3.83
N ALA A 82 17.64 2.87 -3.94
CA ALA A 82 16.39 2.16 -3.73
C ALA A 82 15.89 2.26 -2.27
N PHE A 83 16.79 2.17 -1.29
CA PHE A 83 16.49 2.39 0.12
C PHE A 83 16.05 3.82 0.38
N TYR A 84 16.68 4.82 -0.26
CA TYR A 84 16.20 6.21 -0.18
C TYR A 84 14.78 6.38 -0.73
N ILE A 85 14.42 5.71 -1.84
CA ILE A 85 13.02 5.74 -2.33
C ILE A 85 12.07 5.21 -1.25
N ILE A 86 12.41 4.08 -0.61
CA ILE A 86 11.60 3.47 0.45
C ILE A 86 11.49 4.42 1.65
N TYR A 87 12.61 5.00 2.08
CA TYR A 87 12.68 6.01 3.13
C TYR A 87 11.72 7.17 2.82
N TYR A 88 11.91 7.86 1.69
CA TYR A 88 11.08 9.02 1.34
C TYR A 88 9.60 8.68 1.17
N VAL A 89 9.25 7.52 0.63
CA VAL A 89 7.85 7.11 0.47
C VAL A 89 7.21 6.76 1.81
N SER A 90 7.98 6.21 2.75
CA SER A 90 7.51 5.81 4.08
C SER A 90 7.41 6.97 5.07
N THR A 91 8.36 7.92 5.04
CA THR A 91 8.44 9.01 6.03
C THR A 91 7.71 10.28 5.61
N ASN A 92 7.51 10.53 4.31
CA ASN A 92 6.70 11.66 3.86
C ASN A 92 5.20 11.37 4.01
N ARG A 93 4.57 11.97 5.02
CA ARG A 93 3.13 11.82 5.30
C ARG A 93 2.23 12.24 4.12
N ASN A 94 2.62 13.30 3.42
CA ASN A 94 1.90 13.81 2.23
C ASN A 94 2.27 13.05 0.94
N GLY A 95 3.03 11.95 1.04
CA GLY A 95 3.56 11.24 -0.12
C GLY A 95 4.64 12.02 -0.87
N ILE A 96 5.22 11.38 -1.87
CA ILE A 96 6.27 11.97 -2.72
C ILE A 96 6.08 11.52 -4.17
N SER A 97 6.15 12.45 -5.11
CA SER A 97 6.00 12.16 -6.53
C SER A 97 7.24 11.47 -7.08
N SER A 98 7.08 10.71 -8.18
CA SER A 98 8.23 10.12 -8.87
C SER A 98 9.16 11.16 -9.51
N THR A 99 8.64 12.34 -9.85
CA THR A 99 9.43 13.45 -10.38
C THR A 99 10.29 14.08 -9.28
N GLU A 100 9.76 14.19 -8.06
CA GLU A 100 10.56 14.65 -6.91
C GLU A 100 11.62 13.63 -6.52
N LEU A 101 11.27 12.34 -6.49
CA LEU A 101 12.27 11.27 -6.30
C LEU A 101 13.37 11.31 -7.38
N SER A 102 13.01 11.60 -8.63
CA SER A 102 13.96 11.74 -9.74
C SER A 102 14.97 12.86 -9.50
N ARG A 103 14.50 14.03 -9.05
CA ARG A 103 15.37 15.17 -8.71
C ARG A 103 16.26 14.88 -7.52
N LYS A 104 15.71 14.32 -6.44
CA LYS A 104 16.46 14.05 -5.21
C LYS A 104 17.54 12.97 -5.36
N LEU A 105 17.35 12.02 -6.28
CA LEU A 105 18.20 10.83 -6.39
C LEU A 105 18.96 10.75 -7.71
N GLU A 106 18.81 11.75 -8.59
CA GLU A 106 19.45 11.78 -9.91
C GLU A 106 19.21 10.49 -10.69
N LEU A 107 17.96 10.02 -10.66
CA LEU A 107 17.50 8.85 -11.38
C LEU A 107 16.50 9.29 -12.44
N ARG A 108 16.40 8.54 -13.54
CA ARG A 108 15.31 8.74 -14.50
C ARG A 108 13.97 8.61 -13.78
N GLN A 109 13.03 9.53 -14.03
CA GLN A 109 11.71 9.51 -13.39
C GLN A 109 11.00 8.16 -13.55
N LYS A 110 11.13 7.51 -14.71
CA LYS A 110 10.56 6.17 -14.96
C LYS A 110 11.14 5.11 -14.01
N THR A 111 12.43 5.17 -13.68
CA THR A 111 13.07 4.27 -12.70
C THR A 111 12.47 4.48 -11.31
N CYS A 112 12.37 5.75 -10.87
CA CYS A 112 11.74 6.09 -9.58
C CYS A 112 10.28 5.64 -9.53
N TRP A 113 9.52 5.88 -10.60
CA TRP A 113 8.12 5.48 -10.68
C TRP A 113 7.95 3.96 -10.60
N LEU A 114 8.72 3.20 -11.38
CA LEU A 114 8.66 1.73 -11.37
C LEU A 114 9.03 1.15 -10.02
N PHE A 115 10.09 1.65 -9.39
CA PHE A 115 10.46 1.17 -8.07
C PHE A 115 9.43 1.58 -7.01
N LYS A 116 8.91 2.81 -7.08
CA LYS A 116 7.81 3.27 -6.21
C LYS A 116 6.58 2.37 -6.35
N GLN A 117 6.22 1.91 -7.56
CA GLN A 117 5.12 0.95 -7.75
C GLN A 117 5.35 -0.35 -6.96
N LYS A 118 6.59 -0.86 -6.94
CA LYS A 118 6.94 -2.01 -6.11
C LYS A 118 6.80 -1.70 -4.62
N VAL A 119 7.27 -0.55 -4.16
CA VAL A 119 7.08 -0.10 -2.77
C VAL A 119 5.59 -0.05 -2.41
N MET A 120 4.75 0.53 -3.27
CA MET A 120 3.29 0.58 -3.09
C MET A 120 2.64 -0.82 -3.14
N LYS A 121 3.20 -1.77 -3.88
CA LYS A 121 2.75 -3.18 -3.85
C LYS A 121 3.02 -3.81 -2.48
N ALA A 122 4.10 -3.44 -1.79
CA ALA A 122 4.32 -3.84 -0.40
C ALA A 122 3.33 -3.19 0.58
N MET A 123 2.80 -2.01 0.26
CA MET A 123 1.80 -1.30 1.07
C MET A 123 0.38 -1.87 0.96
N GLU A 124 0.11 -2.73 -0.01
CA GLU A 124 -1.16 -3.44 -0.18
C GLU A 124 -1.61 -4.14 1.12
N SER A 125 -2.88 -3.98 1.49
CA SER A 125 -3.45 -4.63 2.66
C SER A 125 -3.29 -6.16 2.58
N SER A 126 -3.00 -6.80 3.70
CA SER A 126 -2.99 -8.26 3.78
C SER A 126 -4.40 -8.86 3.94
N GLY A 127 -5.42 -8.02 4.20
CA GLY A 127 -6.76 -8.47 4.58
C GLY A 127 -6.87 -9.08 5.98
N LYS A 128 -5.73 -9.30 6.67
CA LYS A 128 -5.68 -10.00 7.97
C LYS A 128 -6.11 -9.18 9.18
N ILE A 129 -6.31 -7.87 9.02
CA ILE A 129 -6.73 -6.95 10.09
C ILE A 129 -8.03 -6.30 9.61
N PRO A 130 -9.18 -6.95 9.82
CA PRO A 130 -10.46 -6.40 9.41
C PRO A 130 -10.88 -5.21 10.28
N MET A 131 -11.86 -4.45 9.81
CA MET A 131 -12.63 -3.50 10.59
C MET A 131 -13.72 -4.28 11.36
N GLU A 132 -13.80 -4.08 12.67
CA GLU A 132 -14.61 -4.92 13.58
C GLU A 132 -15.66 -4.10 14.35
N GLY A 133 -15.47 -2.79 14.48
CA GLY A 133 -16.35 -1.90 15.22
C GLY A 133 -17.44 -1.26 14.36
N LYS A 134 -17.59 0.06 14.49
CA LYS A 134 -18.55 0.87 13.71
C LYS A 134 -17.92 1.24 12.38
N VAL A 135 -18.49 0.73 11.29
CA VAL A 135 -17.91 0.85 9.95
C VAL A 135 -18.85 1.60 9.03
N ASP A 136 -18.39 2.67 8.42
CA ASP A 136 -19.11 3.33 7.32
C ASP A 136 -18.53 2.87 5.99
N VAL A 137 -19.38 2.54 5.01
CA VAL A 137 -18.97 2.16 3.65
C VAL A 137 -19.72 3.01 2.62
N ASP A 138 -19.00 3.47 1.60
CA ASP A 138 -19.54 4.27 0.50
C ASP A 138 -18.60 4.20 -0.72
N GLU A 139 -19.07 4.74 -1.83
CA GLU A 139 -18.39 4.76 -3.11
C GLU A 139 -18.08 6.17 -3.57
N THR A 140 -16.98 6.30 -4.30
CA THR A 140 -16.59 7.57 -4.90
C THR A 140 -15.96 7.38 -6.26
N TYR A 141 -15.95 8.46 -7.04
CA TYR A 141 -15.37 8.47 -8.37
C TYR A 141 -14.07 9.28 -8.36
N VAL A 142 -13.02 8.72 -8.94
CA VAL A 142 -11.68 9.32 -9.02
C VAL A 142 -11.24 9.34 -10.48
N GLY A 143 -10.92 10.52 -10.99
CA GLY A 143 -10.49 10.73 -12.37
C GLY A 143 -10.66 12.21 -12.77
N GLY A 144 -10.23 12.53 -13.99
CA GLY A 144 -10.43 13.85 -14.57
C GLY A 144 -11.90 14.16 -14.83
N GLN A 145 -12.18 15.40 -15.21
CA GLN A 145 -13.49 15.78 -15.76
C GLN A 145 -13.62 15.12 -17.14
N ASP A 146 -14.77 14.51 -17.39
CA ASP A 146 -15.10 13.96 -18.71
C ASP A 146 -16.02 14.97 -19.39
N ASP A 147 -15.66 15.42 -20.59
CA ASP A 147 -16.46 16.37 -21.36
C ASP A 147 -17.78 15.72 -21.81
N GLY A 148 -18.89 16.46 -21.69
CA GLY A 148 -20.23 16.00 -22.11
C GLY A 148 -20.87 14.93 -21.20
N ILE A 149 -20.14 14.38 -20.23
CA ILE A 149 -20.62 13.31 -19.36
C ILE A 149 -21.01 13.85 -17.97
N LYS A 150 -22.32 13.92 -17.72
CA LYS A 150 -22.86 14.31 -16.40
C LYS A 150 -23.06 13.08 -15.50
N GLY A 151 -22.54 13.17 -14.27
CA GLY A 151 -22.81 12.21 -13.21
C GLY A 151 -21.92 10.95 -13.24
N ARG A 152 -22.55 9.79 -13.02
CA ARG A 152 -21.88 8.49 -12.74
C ARG A 152 -21.66 7.61 -13.98
N LYS A 153 -22.20 7.97 -15.14
CA LYS A 153 -22.23 7.11 -16.35
C LYS A 153 -21.14 7.49 -17.34
N GLY A 154 -20.38 6.51 -17.84
CA GLY A 154 -19.74 6.59 -19.17
C GLY A 154 -18.47 7.44 -19.30
N GLY A 155 -17.63 7.57 -18.27
CA GLY A 155 -16.39 8.36 -18.32
C GLY A 155 -15.11 7.60 -17.96
N ARG A 156 -13.94 8.27 -17.99
CA ARG A 156 -12.63 7.70 -17.60
C ARG A 156 -12.44 7.58 -16.09
N LYS A 157 -13.40 8.05 -15.30
CA LYS A 157 -13.38 7.98 -13.83
C LYS A 157 -13.45 6.53 -13.36
N LYS A 158 -12.55 6.20 -12.44
CA LYS A 158 -12.54 4.92 -11.73
C LYS A 158 -13.47 4.99 -10.52
N ILE A 159 -14.22 3.91 -10.30
CA ILE A 159 -15.06 3.75 -9.11
C ILE A 159 -14.18 3.20 -8.00
N VAL A 160 -14.27 3.80 -6.82
CA VAL A 160 -13.55 3.38 -5.61
C VAL A 160 -14.57 3.15 -4.52
N VAL A 161 -14.63 1.93 -3.99
CA VAL A 161 -15.32 1.65 -2.73
C VAL A 161 -14.38 1.89 -1.58
N LEU A 162 -14.90 2.45 -0.49
CA LEU A 162 -14.14 2.84 0.68
C LEU A 162 -14.89 2.48 1.96
N GLY A 163 -14.17 1.94 2.93
CA GLY A 163 -14.67 1.67 4.27
C GLY A 163 -13.81 2.37 5.31
N ILE A 164 -14.44 2.97 6.33
CA ILE A 164 -13.77 3.53 7.50
C ILE A 164 -14.30 2.92 8.79
N GLU A 165 -13.42 2.70 9.75
CA GLU A 165 -13.79 2.30 11.11
C GLU A 165 -13.68 3.48 12.05
N LYS A 166 -14.78 3.76 12.77
CA LYS A 166 -14.88 4.88 13.70
C LYS A 166 -14.40 4.46 15.09
N GLN A 167 -13.60 5.32 15.72
CA GLN A 167 -13.16 5.14 17.11
C GLN A 167 -13.18 6.50 17.84
N GLY A 168 -14.01 6.63 18.86
CA GLY A 168 -14.23 7.90 19.57
C GLY A 168 -14.70 9.01 18.61
N LYS A 169 -14.00 10.14 18.61
CA LYS A 169 -14.27 11.29 17.72
C LYS A 169 -13.57 11.20 16.35
N GLY A 170 -12.91 10.08 16.04
CA GLY A 170 -12.04 9.93 14.88
C GLY A 170 -12.24 8.64 14.11
N VAL A 171 -11.32 8.41 13.16
CA VAL A 171 -11.26 7.21 12.33
C VAL A 171 -9.99 6.46 12.68
N SER A 172 -10.13 5.20 13.09
CA SER A 172 -9.00 4.33 13.45
C SER A 172 -8.41 3.63 12.23
N ARG A 173 -9.25 3.30 11.25
CA ARG A 173 -8.87 2.48 10.09
C ARG A 173 -9.62 2.89 8.82
N MET A 174 -8.96 2.71 7.68
CA MET A 174 -9.49 3.01 6.36
C MET A 174 -8.96 2.00 5.34
N TYR A 175 -9.85 1.44 4.52
CA TYR A 175 -9.51 0.63 3.36
C TYR A 175 -10.28 1.11 2.15
N ALA A 176 -9.70 0.93 0.96
CA ALA A 176 -10.35 1.29 -0.28
C ALA A 176 -9.84 0.46 -1.44
N LYS A 177 -10.69 0.30 -2.45
CA LYS A 177 -10.40 -0.53 -3.62
C LYS A 177 -11.04 0.07 -4.88
N VAL A 178 -10.29 0.11 -5.97
CA VAL A 178 -10.83 0.35 -7.31
C VAL A 178 -11.67 -0.86 -7.71
N ILE A 179 -12.90 -0.61 -8.13
CA ILE A 179 -13.83 -1.64 -8.63
C ILE A 179 -14.23 -1.32 -10.07
N ASP A 180 -14.43 -2.37 -10.86
CA ASP A 180 -14.76 -2.22 -12.29
C ASP A 180 -16.19 -1.72 -12.51
N SER A 181 -17.08 -2.05 -11.57
CA SER A 181 -18.45 -1.55 -11.55
C SER A 181 -18.97 -1.49 -10.12
N ALA A 182 -19.95 -0.62 -9.87
CA ALA A 182 -20.68 -0.59 -8.60
C ALA A 182 -21.77 -1.68 -8.55
N SER A 183 -21.37 -2.93 -8.84
CA SER A 183 -22.22 -4.11 -8.72
C SER A 183 -22.24 -4.59 -7.26
N LYS A 184 -23.28 -5.35 -6.90
CA LYS A 184 -23.41 -5.91 -5.54
C LYS A 184 -22.23 -6.83 -5.22
N GLU A 185 -21.77 -7.59 -6.20
CA GLU A 185 -20.68 -8.57 -6.09
C GLU A 185 -19.36 -7.88 -5.76
N ASN A 186 -19.04 -6.78 -6.46
CA ASN A 186 -17.82 -6.01 -6.24
C ASN A 186 -17.79 -5.36 -4.86
N LEU A 187 -18.92 -4.78 -4.42
CA LEU A 187 -19.06 -4.17 -3.10
C LEU A 187 -18.95 -5.22 -2.00
N LYS A 188 -19.70 -6.32 -2.12
CA LYS A 188 -19.65 -7.44 -1.19
C LYS A 188 -18.23 -8.00 -1.07
N GLY A 189 -17.53 -8.18 -2.20
CA GLY A 189 -16.16 -8.69 -2.21
C GLY A 189 -15.16 -7.76 -1.49
N PHE A 190 -15.33 -6.44 -1.59
CA PHE A 190 -14.56 -5.49 -0.79
C PHE A 190 -14.87 -5.63 0.71
N MET A 191 -16.15 -5.66 1.06
CA MET A 191 -16.59 -5.73 2.45
C MET A 191 -16.10 -7.02 3.12
N GLN A 192 -16.29 -8.18 2.51
CA GLN A 192 -15.85 -9.47 3.06
C GLN A 192 -14.33 -9.55 3.25
N HIS A 193 -13.55 -8.81 2.45
CA HIS A 193 -12.10 -8.80 2.57
C HIS A 193 -11.58 -7.87 3.67
N HIS A 194 -12.38 -6.91 4.12
CA HIS A 194 -11.92 -5.83 5.01
C HIS A 194 -12.77 -5.58 6.23
N ILE A 195 -13.94 -6.22 6.34
CA ILE A 195 -14.92 -5.99 7.39
C ILE A 195 -15.30 -7.36 7.94
N LYS A 196 -15.25 -7.47 9.27
CA LYS A 196 -15.70 -8.67 9.97
C LYS A 196 -17.23 -8.74 9.91
N ASN A 197 -17.79 -9.94 9.73
CA ASN A 197 -19.22 -10.12 9.52
C ASN A 197 -20.08 -9.51 10.63
N GLU A 198 -19.61 -9.57 11.88
CA GLU A 198 -20.33 -9.04 13.05
C GLU A 198 -20.18 -7.52 13.25
N ALA A 199 -19.38 -6.83 12.43
CA ALA A 199 -19.18 -5.40 12.55
C ALA A 199 -20.49 -4.61 12.33
N PHE A 200 -20.62 -3.45 12.97
CA PHE A 200 -21.76 -2.56 12.79
C PHE A 200 -21.55 -1.73 11.53
N VAL A 201 -22.03 -2.24 10.40
CA VAL A 201 -21.86 -1.62 9.09
C VAL A 201 -22.97 -0.63 8.81
N ARG A 202 -22.62 0.55 8.34
CA ARG A 202 -23.56 1.57 7.87
C ARG A 202 -23.21 1.96 6.44
N THR A 203 -24.22 1.92 5.56
CA THR A 203 -24.08 2.30 4.15
C THR A 203 -25.18 3.28 3.76
N ASP A 204 -25.04 3.92 2.61
CA ASP A 204 -26.15 4.67 2.03
C ASP A 204 -27.32 3.73 1.64
N LYS A 205 -28.51 4.30 1.41
CA LYS A 205 -29.69 3.55 0.95
C LYS A 205 -29.60 3.10 -0.51
N TRP A 206 -28.41 2.96 -1.08
CA TRP A 206 -28.30 2.47 -2.44
C TRP A 206 -28.74 1.01 -2.53
N ALA A 207 -29.59 0.73 -3.53
CA ALA A 207 -30.19 -0.58 -3.75
C ALA A 207 -29.16 -1.72 -3.88
N ARG A 208 -27.89 -1.42 -4.22
CA ARG A 208 -26.83 -2.41 -4.38
C ARG A 208 -26.41 -3.07 -3.07
N TYR A 209 -26.59 -2.41 -1.94
CA TYR A 209 -26.38 -3.00 -0.61
C TYR A 209 -27.54 -3.90 -0.15
N LYS A 210 -28.67 -3.96 -0.89
CA LYS A 210 -29.82 -4.80 -0.54
C LYS A 210 -29.46 -6.29 -0.62
N GLY A 211 -29.82 -7.04 0.42
CA GLY A 211 -29.58 -8.48 0.50
C GLY A 211 -28.14 -8.83 0.89
N MET A 212 -27.41 -7.91 1.53
CA MET A 212 -26.11 -8.20 2.19
C MET A 212 -26.29 -8.53 3.68
N GLU A 213 -27.50 -8.47 4.19
CA GLU A 213 -27.87 -8.78 5.58
C GLU A 213 -27.54 -10.24 5.94
N LYS A 214 -27.44 -11.14 4.95
CA LYS A 214 -27.03 -12.54 5.16
C LYS A 214 -25.57 -12.65 5.59
N GLU A 215 -24.70 -11.81 5.04
CA GLU A 215 -23.26 -11.83 5.32
C GLU A 215 -22.85 -10.81 6.39
N PHE A 216 -23.59 -9.72 6.51
CA PHE A 216 -23.39 -8.67 7.50
C PHE A 216 -24.70 -8.46 8.27
N PRO A 217 -24.99 -9.26 9.32
CA PRO A 217 -26.26 -9.21 10.05
C PRO A 217 -26.57 -7.84 10.66
N ASN A 218 -25.53 -7.07 11.00
CA ASN A 218 -25.64 -5.75 11.64
C ASN A 218 -25.59 -4.58 10.64
N ILE A 219 -25.82 -4.81 9.35
CA ILE A 219 -25.80 -3.75 8.33
C ILE A 219 -27.05 -2.87 8.40
N ILE A 220 -26.84 -1.55 8.47
CA ILE A 220 -27.90 -0.54 8.44
C ILE A 220 -27.75 0.31 7.17
N ARG A 221 -28.87 0.56 6.49
CA ARG A 221 -28.94 1.39 5.28
C ARG A 221 -29.68 2.68 5.58
N GLU A 222 -28.97 3.81 5.57
CA GLU A 222 -29.54 5.13 5.87
C GLU A 222 -29.72 5.98 4.61
N LYS A 223 -30.82 6.76 4.55
CA LYS A 223 -30.99 7.70 3.44
C LYS A 223 -29.96 8.80 3.59
N SER A 224 -29.18 9.09 2.55
CA SER A 224 -28.24 10.20 2.59
C SER A 224 -29.00 11.51 2.83
N GLU A 225 -28.71 12.18 3.95
CA GLU A 225 -29.24 13.51 4.23
C GLU A 225 -28.66 14.57 3.30
N LYS A 226 -29.34 15.73 3.20
CA LYS A 226 -28.84 16.87 2.44
C LYS A 226 -27.40 17.19 2.87
N LYS A 227 -26.48 17.27 1.91
CA LYS A 227 -25.04 17.51 2.09
C LYS A 227 -24.24 16.39 2.80
N GLY A 228 -24.77 15.17 2.90
CA GLY A 228 -24.01 14.02 3.43
C GLY A 228 -23.78 14.06 4.94
N LYS A 229 -24.69 14.69 5.70
CA LYS A 229 -24.60 14.85 7.16
C LYS A 229 -24.46 13.54 7.94
N ASN A 230 -24.86 12.40 7.36
CA ASN A 230 -24.85 11.12 8.07
C ASN A 230 -23.50 10.37 7.93
N PHE A 231 -22.61 10.83 7.02
CA PHE A 231 -21.32 10.20 6.71
C PHE A 231 -20.14 11.21 6.73
N VAL A 232 -20.15 12.13 7.69
CA VAL A 232 -19.19 13.25 7.75
C VAL A 232 -17.73 12.78 7.74
N GLU A 233 -17.37 11.82 8.58
CA GLU A 233 -15.99 11.34 8.69
C GLU A 233 -15.54 10.60 7.43
N LEU A 234 -16.42 9.79 6.84
CA LEU A 234 -16.15 9.06 5.61
C LEU A 234 -15.93 10.03 4.44
N HIS A 235 -16.82 11.01 4.27
CA HIS A 235 -16.69 12.01 3.21
C HIS A 235 -15.43 12.87 3.42
N ARG A 236 -15.07 13.20 4.67
CA ARG A 236 -13.80 13.87 4.98
C ARG A 236 -12.60 13.02 4.52
N CYS A 237 -12.59 11.72 4.82
CA CYS A 237 -11.53 10.81 4.35
C CYS A 237 -11.46 10.76 2.80
N ILE A 238 -12.60 10.70 2.11
CA ILE A 238 -12.64 10.75 0.63
C ILE A 238 -12.05 12.07 0.12
N MET A 239 -12.45 13.21 0.69
CA MET A 239 -11.96 14.52 0.27
C MET A 239 -10.45 14.66 0.49
N MET A 240 -9.95 14.21 1.64
CA MET A 240 -8.52 14.23 1.96
C MET A 240 -7.71 13.31 1.03
N PHE A 241 -8.21 12.12 0.72
CA PHE A 241 -7.57 11.23 -0.25
C PHE A 241 -7.49 11.90 -1.64
N LYS A 242 -8.59 12.49 -2.12
CA LYS A 242 -8.61 13.17 -3.43
C LYS A 242 -7.71 14.40 -3.46
N ALA A 243 -7.66 15.18 -2.38
CA ALA A 243 -6.77 16.33 -2.25
C ALA A 243 -5.30 15.91 -2.26
N TRP A 244 -4.96 14.87 -1.48
CA TRP A 244 -3.62 14.26 -1.47
C TRP A 244 -3.21 13.79 -2.87
N LEU A 245 -4.07 13.05 -3.56
CA LEU A 245 -3.78 12.52 -4.89
C LEU A 245 -3.51 13.64 -5.90
N ARG A 246 -4.34 14.69 -5.90
CA ARG A 246 -4.15 15.85 -6.78
C ARG A 246 -2.91 16.66 -6.43
N GLY A 247 -2.65 16.88 -5.14
CA GLY A 247 -1.54 17.72 -4.67
C GLY A 247 -0.18 17.06 -4.87
N ALA A 248 -0.05 15.78 -4.50
CA ALA A 248 1.23 15.07 -4.54
C ALA A 248 1.50 14.36 -5.87
N HIS A 249 0.45 13.99 -6.62
CA HIS A 249 0.58 13.12 -7.80
C HIS A 249 -0.11 13.65 -9.04
N HIS A 250 -0.93 14.70 -8.94
CA HIS A 250 -1.74 15.25 -10.02
C HIS A 250 -2.71 14.22 -10.62
N SER A 251 -2.24 13.42 -11.58
CA SER A 251 -3.02 12.37 -12.25
C SER A 251 -2.27 11.04 -12.21
N VAL A 252 -3.03 9.94 -12.09
CA VAL A 252 -2.47 8.60 -11.99
C VAL A 252 -3.25 7.61 -12.86
N LYS A 253 -2.54 6.74 -13.59
CA LYS A 253 -3.14 5.63 -14.35
C LYS A 253 -3.43 4.43 -13.45
N HIS A 254 -2.46 4.04 -12.62
CA HIS A 254 -2.51 2.85 -11.77
C HIS A 254 -3.02 3.17 -10.36
N LEU A 255 -4.27 3.65 -10.28
CA LEU A 255 -4.87 4.23 -9.07
C LEU A 255 -4.81 3.33 -7.83
N GLN A 256 -4.98 2.01 -7.96
CA GLN A 256 -4.99 1.09 -6.82
C GLN A 256 -3.69 1.15 -6.00
N SER A 257 -2.52 1.27 -6.66
CA SER A 257 -1.24 1.37 -5.96
C SER A 257 -1.17 2.62 -5.06
N TYR A 258 -1.73 3.73 -5.51
CA TYR A 258 -1.77 4.98 -4.74
C TYR A 258 -2.79 4.91 -3.60
N ILE A 259 -3.90 4.17 -3.77
CA ILE A 259 -4.83 3.85 -2.69
C ILE A 259 -4.14 2.99 -1.63
N ASN A 260 -3.37 1.98 -2.04
CA ASN A 260 -2.58 1.16 -1.13
C ASN A 260 -1.58 2.01 -0.33
N GLU A 261 -0.89 2.95 -1.01
CA GLU A 261 0.02 3.91 -0.37
C GLU A 261 -0.70 4.75 0.70
N TYR A 262 -1.84 5.34 0.33
CA TYR A 262 -2.61 6.22 1.21
C TYR A 262 -3.16 5.47 2.42
N THR A 263 -3.83 4.32 2.20
CA THR A 263 -4.42 3.52 3.27
C THR A 263 -3.37 2.89 4.18
N TYR A 264 -2.21 2.48 3.65
CA TYR A 264 -1.09 1.99 4.46
C TYR A 264 -0.61 3.04 5.46
N ARG A 265 -0.37 4.27 5.00
CA ARG A 265 0.03 5.39 5.85
C ARG A 265 -1.07 5.80 6.81
N PHE A 266 -2.31 5.89 6.34
CA PHE A 266 -3.46 6.23 7.18
C PHE A 266 -3.56 5.25 8.35
N ASN A 267 -3.49 3.95 8.09
CA ASN A 267 -3.60 2.91 9.13
C ASN A 267 -2.38 2.80 10.03
N ARG A 268 -1.31 3.57 9.77
CA ARG A 268 -0.06 3.59 10.54
C ARG A 268 0.32 5.00 10.99
N HIS A 269 -0.59 5.97 10.94
CA HIS A 269 -0.28 7.36 11.30
C HIS A 269 0.16 7.52 12.77
N LYS A 270 -0.20 6.58 13.65
CA LYS A 270 0.24 6.52 15.06
C LYS A 270 1.54 5.73 15.26
N MET A 271 2.05 5.08 14.22
CA MET A 271 3.33 4.37 14.26
C MET A 271 4.44 5.41 14.34
N LYS A 272 5.12 5.49 15.50
CA LYS A 272 6.17 6.48 15.74
C LYS A 272 7.48 6.07 15.05
N GLU A 273 7.86 4.80 15.19
CA GLU A 273 9.10 4.23 14.66
C GLU A 273 8.84 2.95 13.87
N GLY A 274 9.81 2.51 13.08
CA GLY A 274 9.74 1.21 12.40
C GLY A 274 8.96 1.19 11.08
N ILE A 275 8.42 2.32 10.60
CA ILE A 275 7.60 2.33 9.36
C ILE A 275 8.41 1.93 8.13
N PHE A 276 9.69 2.32 8.12
CA PHE A 276 10.66 1.97 7.10
C PHE A 276 11.01 0.48 7.17
N GLU A 277 11.37 -0.02 8.36
CA GLU A 277 11.69 -1.42 8.62
C GLU A 277 10.52 -2.34 8.29
N ASN A 278 9.30 -1.93 8.68
CA ASN A 278 8.07 -2.65 8.33
C ASN A 278 7.90 -2.76 6.81
N LEU A 279 8.17 -1.67 6.09
CA LEU A 279 8.02 -1.64 4.64
C LEU A 279 9.08 -2.50 3.94
N ILE A 280 10.35 -2.45 4.35
CA ILE A 280 11.38 -3.34 3.80
C ILE A 280 11.04 -4.80 4.07
N THR A 281 10.65 -5.14 5.30
CA THR A 281 10.26 -6.51 5.65
C THR A 281 9.14 -7.02 4.74
N ARG A 282 8.14 -6.17 4.48
CA ARG A 282 7.05 -6.48 3.55
C ARG A 282 7.52 -6.60 2.10
N MET A 283 8.54 -5.85 1.70
CA MET A 283 9.13 -5.93 0.36
C MET A 283 9.94 -7.22 0.15
N ILE A 284 10.65 -7.68 1.18
CA ILE A 284 11.37 -8.95 1.16
C ILE A 284 10.41 -10.14 1.09
N LYS A 285 9.29 -10.10 1.84
CA LYS A 285 8.32 -11.19 1.92
C LYS A 285 7.38 -11.30 0.71
N LYS A 286 7.35 -10.32 -0.19
CA LYS A 286 6.51 -10.35 -1.40
C LYS A 286 7.29 -10.82 -2.63
N PRO A 287 6.65 -11.62 -3.52
CA PRO A 287 7.29 -12.08 -4.74
C PRO A 287 7.58 -10.91 -5.71
N PRO A 288 8.41 -11.12 -6.74
CA PRO A 288 8.73 -10.10 -7.72
C PRO A 288 7.48 -9.51 -8.38
N HIS A 289 7.47 -8.19 -8.55
CA HIS A 289 6.43 -7.47 -9.27
C HIS A 289 7.08 -6.80 -10.49
N THR A 290 6.95 -7.45 -11.64
CA THR A 290 7.64 -7.07 -12.88
C THR A 290 6.97 -5.87 -13.56
N TYR A 291 7.67 -5.25 -14.52
CA TYR A 291 7.10 -4.15 -15.29
C TYR A 291 5.77 -4.53 -15.95
N LYS A 292 5.68 -5.72 -16.56
CA LYS A 292 4.46 -6.23 -17.19
C LYS A 292 3.31 -6.27 -16.19
N MET A 293 3.53 -6.82 -14.99
CA MET A 293 2.51 -6.88 -13.94
C MET A 293 2.07 -5.52 -13.39
N ILE A 294 2.89 -4.46 -13.55
CA ILE A 294 2.54 -3.11 -13.10
C ILE A 294 1.64 -2.42 -14.14
N ILE A 295 1.89 -2.65 -15.43
CA ILE A 295 1.20 -1.93 -16.50
C ILE A 295 -0.08 -2.60 -16.99
N THR A 296 -0.24 -3.90 -16.70
CA THR A 296 -1.47 -4.68 -16.91
C THR A 296 -2.44 -4.44 -15.76
#